data_AF-A0A2D5TJA9-F1
#
_entry.id   AF-A0A2D5TJA9-F1
#
_cell.length_a   1.000
_cell.length_b   1.000
_cell.length_c   1.000
_cell.angle_alpha   90.00
_cell.angle_beta   90.00
_cell.angle_gamma   90.00
#
_symmetry.space_group_name_H-M   'P 1'
#
loop_
_entity.id
_entity.type
_entity.pdbx_description
1 polymer ?
#
loop_
_entity_poly.entity_id
_entity_poly.type
_entity_poly.pdbx_seq_one_letter_code
_entity_poly.pdbx_strand_id
1 'polypeptide(L)'
;MNIYEEIKKEREYQEDRWGHDLDDSKNTPWMWAAYIGQYATRWMVGSFAPLKRDVTNDFRTCMIKVATLAIAAVESLDRQRETNEAAFYEEQT
;
A
#
# COMPACT_ATOMS: atom_id res chain seq x y z
N MET A 1 8.77 14.80 13.27
CA MET A 1 8.78 13.64 12.38
C MET A 1 7.92 14.00 11.19
N ASN A 2 8.48 13.94 9.98
CA ASN A 2 7.78 14.31 8.76
C ASN A 2 6.99 13.10 8.25
N ILE A 3 5.71 13.29 7.90
CA ILE A 3 4.85 12.20 7.40
C ILE A 3 5.43 11.55 6.15
N TYR A 4 6.08 12.33 5.27
CA TYR A 4 6.72 11.80 4.06
C TYR A 4 7.92 10.88 4.39
N GLU A 5 8.68 11.18 5.44
CA GLU A 5 9.80 10.34 5.89
C GLU A 5 9.29 9.01 6.46
N GLU A 6 8.16 9.02 7.18
CA GLU A 6 7.57 7.80 7.73
C GLU A 6 7.01 6.90 6.63
N ILE A 7 6.34 7.48 5.62
CA ILE A 7 5.87 6.75 4.44
C ILE A 7 7.07 6.18 3.68
N LYS A 8 8.11 6.98 3.44
CA LYS A 8 9.34 6.51 2.78
C LYS A 8 9.98 5.35 3.53
N LYS A 9 10.12 5.46 4.86
CA LYS A 9 10.68 4.38 5.70
C LYS A 9 9.85 3.11 5.64
N GLU A 10 8.51 3.22 5.65
CA GLU A 10 7.64 2.07 5.47
C GLU A 10 7.81 1.47 4.07
N ARG A 11 7.94 2.29 3.01
CA ARG A 11 8.20 1.81 1.65
C ARG A 11 9.51 1.04 1.54
N GLU A 12 10.60 1.60 2.07
CA GLU A 12 11.92 0.96 2.13
C GLU A 12 11.84 -0.41 2.85
N TYR A 13 11.06 -0.50 3.93
CA TYR A 13 10.83 -1.78 4.61
C TYR A 13 10.06 -2.79 3.75
N GLN A 14 9.08 -2.36 2.97
CA GLN A 14 8.35 -3.26 2.05
C GLN A 14 9.27 -3.77 0.93
N GLU A 15 10.12 -2.90 0.39
CA GLU A 15 11.13 -3.25 -0.62
C GLU A 15 12.14 -4.27 -0.08
N ASP A 16 12.70 -4.02 1.11
CA ASP A 16 13.64 -4.95 1.76
C ASP A 16 13.01 -6.32 2.03
N ARG A 17 11.74 -6.34 2.43
CA ARG A 17 11.06 -7.58 2.83
C ARG A 17 10.54 -8.43 1.67
N TRP A 18 10.08 -7.79 0.59
CA TRP A 18 9.34 -8.47 -0.49
C TRP A 18 9.93 -8.25 -1.88
N GLY A 19 10.82 -7.27 -2.05
CA GLY A 19 11.32 -6.84 -3.35
C GLY A 19 10.21 -6.26 -4.24
N HIS A 20 10.56 -6.01 -5.50
CA HIS A 20 9.62 -5.52 -6.52
C HIS A 20 8.94 -6.65 -7.30
N ASP A 21 9.47 -7.88 -7.25
CA ASP A 21 8.95 -8.98 -8.06
C ASP A 21 7.47 -9.27 -7.79
N LEU A 22 7.04 -9.23 -6.52
CA LEU A 22 5.64 -9.47 -6.19
C LEU A 22 4.74 -8.33 -6.65
N ASP A 23 5.22 -7.09 -6.53
CA ASP A 23 4.52 -5.90 -7.00
C ASP A 23 4.26 -6.03 -8.51
N ASP A 24 5.32 -6.35 -9.26
CA ASP A 24 5.34 -6.21 -10.72
C ASP A 24 4.89 -7.46 -11.49
N SER A 25 4.83 -8.64 -10.84
CA SER A 25 4.44 -9.90 -11.50
C SER A 25 3.15 -10.54 -10.98
N LYS A 26 2.62 -10.09 -9.84
CA LYS A 26 1.45 -10.74 -9.21
C LYS A 26 0.36 -9.78 -8.80
N ASN A 27 0.70 -8.60 -8.29
CA ASN A 27 -0.30 -7.68 -7.77
C ASN A 27 -1.04 -6.97 -8.91
N THR A 28 -2.31 -7.30 -9.07
CA THR A 28 -3.24 -6.59 -9.97
C THR A 28 -3.91 -5.41 -9.25
N PRO A 29 -4.58 -4.48 -9.96
CA PRO A 29 -5.29 -3.37 -9.32
C PRO A 29 -6.28 -3.82 -8.23
N TRP A 30 -6.93 -4.97 -8.41
CA TRP A 30 -7.86 -5.54 -7.42
C TRP A 30 -7.15 -5.96 -6.13
N MET A 31 -5.94 -6.52 -6.24
CA MET A 31 -5.15 -6.92 -5.07
C MET A 31 -4.66 -5.70 -4.29
N TRP A 32 -4.17 -4.67 -5.00
CA TRP A 32 -3.80 -3.39 -4.39
C TRP A 32 -4.97 -2.76 -3.63
N ALA A 33 -6.14 -2.69 -4.25
CA ALA A 33 -7.35 -2.19 -3.62
C ALA A 33 -7.74 -3.00 -2.38
N ALA A 34 -7.60 -4.33 -2.41
CA ALA A 34 -7.87 -5.19 -1.27
C ALA A 34 -6.90 -4.93 -0.10
N TYR A 35 -5.59 -4.80 -0.36
CA TYR A 35 -4.61 -4.47 0.69
C TYR A 35 -4.87 -3.10 1.30
N ILE A 36 -5.19 -2.10 0.48
CA ILE A 36 -5.57 -0.76 0.94
C ILE A 36 -6.83 -0.85 1.81
N GLY A 37 -7.88 -1.54 1.34
CA GLY A 37 -9.13 -1.71 2.08
C GLY A 37 -8.92 -2.39 3.43
N GLN A 38 -8.05 -3.41 3.49
CA GLN A 38 -7.69 -4.09 4.72
C GLN A 38 -7.10 -3.09 5.75
N TYR A 39 -6.08 -2.31 5.40
CA TYR A 39 -5.51 -1.35 6.35
C TYR A 39 -6.44 -0.15 6.61
N ALA A 40 -7.24 0.26 5.63
CA ALA A 40 -8.21 1.34 5.80
C ALA A 40 -9.27 1.01 6.86
N THR A 41 -9.55 -0.27 7.10
CA THR A 41 -10.64 -0.73 8.00
C THR A 41 -10.14 -1.50 9.23
N ARG A 42 -8.93 -2.07 9.21
CA ARG A 42 -8.40 -2.94 10.28
C ARG A 42 -8.41 -2.30 11.67
N TRP A 43 -8.18 -1.00 11.78
CA TRP A 43 -8.18 -0.28 13.05
C TRP A 43 -9.58 -0.15 13.69
N MET A 44 -10.66 -0.41 12.94
CA MET A 44 -12.04 -0.23 13.39
C MET A 44 -12.57 -1.40 14.23
N VAL A 45 -11.90 -2.56 14.23
CA VAL A 45 -12.43 -3.79 14.84
C VAL A 45 -12.70 -3.60 16.34
N GLY A 46 -13.96 -3.76 16.74
CA GLY A 46 -14.39 -3.65 18.14
C GLY A 46 -14.35 -2.22 18.72
N SER A 47 -14.13 -1.21 17.88
CA SER A 47 -14.01 0.18 18.30
C SER A 47 -15.28 0.97 17.97
N PHE A 48 -15.92 1.51 19.01
CA PHE A 48 -17.07 2.40 18.89
C PHE A 48 -16.77 3.72 19.59
N ALA A 49 -17.39 4.81 19.13
CA ALA A 49 -17.17 6.12 19.73
C ALA A 49 -17.65 6.14 21.20
N PRO A 50 -16.91 6.80 22.12
CA PRO A 50 -15.66 7.53 21.89
C PRO A 50 -14.43 6.63 21.73
N LEU A 51 -13.51 6.99 20.83
CA LEU A 51 -12.30 6.21 20.54
C LEU A 51 -11.21 6.44 21.60
N LYS A 52 -10.57 5.36 22.05
CA LYS A 52 -9.38 5.44 22.90
C LYS A 52 -8.17 5.95 22.10
N ARG A 53 -7.20 6.55 22.78
CA ARG A 53 -5.96 7.04 22.14
C ARG A 53 -5.23 5.94 21.37
N ASP A 54 -5.16 4.73 21.92
CA ASP A 54 -4.49 3.60 21.25
C ASP A 54 -5.15 3.26 19.92
N VAL A 55 -6.49 3.31 19.83
CA VAL A 55 -7.22 3.13 18.57
C VAL A 55 -6.86 4.22 17.56
N THR A 56 -6.72 5.48 18.00
CA THR A 56 -6.29 6.56 17.10
C THR A 56 -4.82 6.46 16.68
N ASN A 57 -3.95 5.84 17.50
CA ASN A 57 -2.57 5.53 17.12
C ASN A 57 -2.52 4.40 16.07
N ASP A 58 -3.36 3.37 16.23
CA ASP A 58 -3.51 2.28 15.26
C ASP A 58 -4.05 2.81 13.93
N PHE A 59 -5.05 3.71 13.99
CA PHE A 59 -5.54 4.43 12.81
C PHE A 59 -4.40 5.14 12.06
N ARG A 60 -3.59 5.95 12.76
CA ARG A 60 -2.45 6.66 12.16
C ARG A 60 -1.46 5.68 11.49
N THR A 61 -1.12 4.60 12.18
CA THR A 61 -0.21 3.56 11.66
C THR A 61 -0.79 2.90 10.41
N CYS A 62 -2.08 2.61 10.41
CA CYS A 62 -2.78 2.06 9.25
C CYS A 62 -2.81 3.03 8.07
N MET A 63 -2.99 4.34 8.31
CA MET A 63 -2.98 5.34 7.24
C MET A 63 -1.61 5.48 6.57
N ILE A 64 -0.52 5.32 7.32
CA ILE A 64 0.84 5.27 6.73
C ILE A 64 0.97 4.06 5.80
N LYS A 65 0.45 2.90 6.20
CA LYS A 65 0.45 1.70 5.35
C LYS A 65 -0.42 1.86 4.11
N VAL A 66 -1.59 2.48 4.24
CA VAL A 66 -2.45 2.83 3.09
C VAL A 66 -1.71 3.73 2.11
N ALA A 67 -1.09 4.80 2.58
CA ALA A 67 -0.32 5.71 1.73
C ALA A 67 0.84 4.99 1.02
N THR A 68 1.55 4.13 1.74
CA THR A 68 2.67 3.35 1.19
C THR A 68 2.19 2.36 0.12
N LEU A 69 1.09 1.66 0.35
CA LEU A 69 0.50 0.72 -0.63
C LEU A 69 0.00 1.43 -1.88
N ALA A 70 -0.58 2.63 -1.74
CA ALA A 70 -1.00 3.43 -2.87
C ALA A 70 0.20 3.87 -3.73
N ILE A 71 1.31 4.26 -3.10
CA ILE A 71 2.58 4.57 -3.78
C ILE A 71 3.11 3.33 -4.49
N ALA A 72 3.23 2.20 -3.81
CA ALA A 72 3.74 0.95 -4.39
C ALA A 72 2.93 0.50 -5.62
N ALA A 73 1.60 0.65 -5.57
CA ALA A 73 0.72 0.34 -6.70
C ALA A 73 0.99 1.22 -7.93
N VAL A 74 1.19 2.53 -7.73
CA VAL A 74 1.53 3.47 -8.81
C VAL A 74 2.91 3.15 -9.38
N GLU A 75 3.91 3.01 -8.50
CA GLU A 75 5.28 2.69 -8.91
C GLU A 75 5.35 1.38 -9.70
N SER A 76 4.58 0.36 -9.30
CA SER A 76 4.54 -0.92 -10.01
C SER A 76 3.97 -0.78 -11.42
N LEU A 77 2.87 -0.03 -11.58
CA LEU A 77 2.28 0.22 -12.88
C LEU A 77 3.25 1.00 -13.79
N ASP A 78 3.87 2.04 -13.26
CA ASP A 78 4.83 2.87 -13.99
C ASP A 78 6.03 2.02 -14.43
N ARG A 79 6.66 1.26 -13.53
CA ARG A 79 7.77 0.36 -13.86
C ARG A 79 7.41 -0.68 -14.92
N GLN A 80 6.23 -1.29 -14.81
CA GLN A 80 5.78 -2.30 -15.78
C GLN A 80 5.62 -1.70 -17.18
N ARG A 81 5.01 -0.51 -17.29
CA ARG A 81 4.85 0.18 -18.58
C ARG A 81 6.17 0.69 -19.14
N GLU A 82 7.06 1.17 -18.30
CA GLU A 82 8.42 1.58 -18.72
C GLU A 82 9.24 0.38 -19.23
N THR A 83 9.05 -0.82 -18.65
CA THR A 83 9.82 -2.02 -19.01
C THR A 83 9.21 -2.81 -20.16
N ASN A 84 7.88 -2.93 -20.20
CA ASN A 84 7.16 -3.87 -21.06
C ASN A 84 6.13 -3.21 -22.00
N GLU A 85 6.05 -1.87 -22.04
CA GLU A 85 5.02 -1.08 -22.75
C GLU A 85 3.58 -1.19 -22.19
N ALA A 86 3.28 -2.29 -21.47
CA ALA A 86 2.03 -2.54 -20.78
C ALA A 86 2.25 -3.33 -19.48
N ALA A 87 1.33 -3.19 -18.52
CA ALA A 87 1.29 -4.06 -17.35
C ALA A 87 0.76 -5.45 -17.69
N PHE A 88 1.15 -6.48 -16.92
CA PHE A 88 0.81 -7.89 -17.24
C PHE A 88 -0.70 -8.17 -17.22
N TYR A 89 -1.48 -7.31 -16.58
CA TYR A 89 -2.94 -7.39 -16.47
C TYR A 89 -3.67 -6.46 -17.45
N GLU A 90 -2.96 -5.74 -18.32
CA GLU A 90 -3.54 -4.93 -19.38
C GLU A 90 -3.77 -5.78 -20.64
N GLU A 91 -4.81 -5.43 -21.40
CA GLU A 91 -5.05 -6.05 -22.71
C GLU A 91 -3.85 -5.75 -23.63
N GLN A 92 -3.30 -6.80 -24.23
CA GLN A 92 -2.21 -6.67 -25.19
C GLN A 92 -2.83 -6.37 -26.56
N THR A 93 -2.55 -5.18 -27.10
CA THR A 93 -2.96 -4.78 -28.46
C THR A 93 -2.20 -5.51 -29.55
#